data_AF-A0A8H7DJV4-F1
#
_entry.id   AF-A0A8H7DJV4-F1
#
_cell.length_a   1.000
_cell.length_b   1.000
_cell.length_c   1.000
_cell.angle_alpha   90.00
_cell.angle_beta   90.00
_cell.angle_gamma   90.00
#
_symmetry.space_group_name_H-M   'P 1'
#
loop_
_entity.id
_entity.type
_entity.pdbx_description
1 polymer ?
#
loop_
_entity_poly.entity_id
_entity_poly.type
_entity_poly.pdbx_seq_one_letter_code
_entity_poly.pdbx_strand_id
1 'polypeptide(L)'
;MPFPKTFDAYLPSNYKELFGLAKFKPDYVPFETLRAVPLDPAHTASFEYAKKITPHEGFIHSIRCYYFALAILHNGFPSETPGVPQITFEELSRRVYHTCILHDLGWTTTAEGREHGAAAMTFELHGGIMAYEHLHAAAPDLNTQQVGDIVQSIVLHTSEWSTGKSSATKVLLCLSALFDVCGYDAQGPGSFNPLINRKTVQEIEKEYPRGDFATEGTEVLKREFELKPDCLLGHLHARPDEFLKAVRKEPIVPLDE
;
A
#
# COMPACT_ATOMS: atom_id res chain seq x y z
N MET A 1 -13.44 13.86 -11.44
CA MET A 1 -14.72 13.18 -11.80
C MET A 1 -15.17 12.42 -10.56
N PRO A 2 -16.44 12.01 -10.40
CA PRO A 2 -16.79 11.10 -9.32
C PRO A 2 -16.05 9.77 -9.53
N PHE A 3 -15.67 9.09 -8.44
CA PHE A 3 -15.13 7.74 -8.52
C PHE A 3 -16.11 6.80 -9.25
N PRO A 4 -15.63 5.83 -10.04
CA PRO A 4 -16.47 4.73 -10.52
C PRO A 4 -17.22 4.06 -9.35
N LYS A 5 -18.45 3.60 -9.59
CA LYS A 5 -19.28 3.00 -8.52
C LYS A 5 -18.76 1.64 -8.08
N THR A 6 -18.18 0.89 -9.00
CA THR A 6 -17.68 -0.46 -8.79
C THR A 6 -16.34 -0.66 -9.49
N PHE A 7 -15.63 -1.70 -9.09
CA PHE A 7 -14.36 -2.13 -9.66
C PHE A 7 -14.31 -3.66 -9.73
N ASP A 8 -13.39 -4.19 -10.53
CA ASP A 8 -13.11 -5.63 -10.53
C ASP A 8 -12.55 -6.04 -9.16
N ALA A 9 -13.22 -6.99 -8.48
CA ALA A 9 -12.79 -7.45 -7.15
C ALA A 9 -11.50 -8.29 -7.20
N TYR A 10 -11.19 -8.86 -8.37
CA TYR A 10 -10.00 -9.69 -8.59
C TYR A 10 -9.33 -9.33 -9.91
N LEU A 11 -8.00 -9.24 -9.87
CA LEU A 11 -7.17 -8.74 -10.94
C LEU A 11 -6.02 -9.71 -11.20
N PRO A 12 -5.42 -9.72 -12.40
CA PRO A 12 -4.18 -10.44 -12.63
C PRO A 12 -3.11 -10.02 -11.62
N SER A 13 -2.44 -10.99 -10.99
CA SER A 13 -1.32 -10.69 -10.11
C SER A 13 -0.07 -10.22 -10.88
N ASN A 14 -0.01 -10.55 -12.17
CA ASN A 14 1.07 -10.16 -13.07
C ASN A 14 0.86 -8.73 -13.56
N TYR A 15 1.85 -7.84 -13.36
CA TYR A 15 1.74 -6.44 -13.76
C TYR A 15 1.54 -6.24 -15.28
N LYS A 16 2.17 -7.04 -16.14
CA LYS A 16 1.98 -6.92 -17.59
C LYS A 16 0.54 -7.19 -17.99
N GLU A 17 -0.08 -8.21 -17.40
CA GLU A 17 -1.49 -8.53 -17.64
C GLU A 17 -2.41 -7.45 -17.03
N LEU A 18 -2.11 -6.99 -15.81
CA LEU A 18 -2.85 -5.91 -15.16
C LEU A 18 -2.84 -4.63 -15.98
N PHE A 19 -1.67 -4.16 -16.43
CA PHE A 19 -1.53 -2.95 -17.25
C PHE A 19 -2.14 -3.11 -18.65
N GLY A 20 -2.21 -4.33 -19.18
CA GLY A 20 -2.94 -4.61 -20.42
C GLY A 20 -4.46 -4.54 -20.26
N LEU A 21 -4.98 -4.80 -19.06
CA LEU A 21 -6.41 -4.72 -18.73
C LEU A 21 -6.84 -3.29 -18.34
N ALA A 22 -6.01 -2.62 -17.53
CA ALA A 22 -6.29 -1.30 -17.00
C ALA A 22 -6.31 -0.23 -18.09
N LYS A 23 -7.19 0.75 -17.92
CA LYS A 23 -7.35 1.88 -18.85
C LYS A 23 -6.77 3.13 -18.21
N PHE A 24 -5.54 3.01 -17.70
CA PHE A 24 -4.94 4.06 -16.89
C PHE A 24 -4.84 5.38 -17.66
N LYS A 25 -5.30 6.45 -17.01
CA LYS A 25 -5.14 7.83 -17.45
C LYS A 25 -4.76 8.66 -16.23
N PRO A 26 -3.53 9.22 -16.18
CA PRO A 26 -3.05 9.99 -15.03
C PRO A 26 -3.69 11.39 -15.03
N ASP A 27 -5.01 11.44 -14.91
CA ASP A 27 -5.77 12.68 -14.80
C ASP A 27 -5.48 13.32 -13.43
N TYR A 28 -5.43 14.64 -13.41
CA TYR A 28 -5.23 15.38 -12.17
C TYR A 28 -6.46 15.20 -11.26
N VAL A 29 -6.20 14.73 -10.04
CA VAL A 29 -7.17 14.65 -8.95
C VAL A 29 -6.67 15.52 -7.81
N PRO A 30 -7.40 16.58 -7.40
CA PRO A 30 -7.01 17.40 -6.26
C PRO A 30 -6.93 16.56 -5.00
N PHE A 31 -5.92 16.81 -4.16
CA PHE A 31 -5.78 16.09 -2.89
C PHE A 31 -7.03 16.22 -1.99
N GLU A 32 -7.70 17.37 -1.99
CA GLU A 32 -8.96 17.57 -1.26
C GLU A 32 -10.09 16.62 -1.71
N THR A 33 -10.07 16.18 -2.98
CA THR A 33 -11.05 15.19 -3.46
C THR A 33 -10.78 13.81 -2.85
N LEU A 34 -9.51 13.45 -2.69
CA LEU A 34 -9.09 12.19 -2.08
C LEU A 34 -9.35 12.21 -0.57
N ARG A 35 -9.05 13.32 0.10
CA ARG A 35 -9.29 13.55 1.53
C ARG A 35 -10.78 13.57 1.90
N ALA A 36 -11.67 13.87 0.95
CA ALA A 36 -13.12 13.86 1.18
C ALA A 36 -13.74 12.45 1.27
N VAL A 37 -12.98 11.39 1.04
CA VAL A 37 -13.47 10.01 1.23
C VAL A 37 -13.81 9.79 2.71
N PRO A 38 -15.06 9.39 3.04
CA PRO A 38 -15.49 9.26 4.44
C PRO A 38 -14.69 8.21 5.21
N LEU A 39 -14.32 8.56 6.43
CA LEU A 39 -13.73 7.64 7.41
C LEU A 39 -14.73 7.42 8.53
N ASP A 40 -14.69 6.21 9.09
CA ASP A 40 -15.53 5.77 10.19
C ASP A 40 -14.68 5.49 11.45
N PRO A 41 -15.29 5.14 12.61
CA PRO A 41 -14.54 4.90 13.83
C PRO A 41 -13.49 3.78 13.73
N ALA A 42 -13.72 2.76 12.90
CA ALA A 42 -12.74 1.69 12.71
C ALA A 42 -11.49 2.21 11.99
N HIS A 43 -11.66 3.08 10.99
CA HIS A 43 -10.54 3.76 10.34
C HIS A 43 -9.72 4.58 11.34
N THR A 44 -10.38 5.37 12.19
CA THR A 44 -9.70 6.13 13.26
C THR A 44 -8.92 5.20 14.20
N ALA A 45 -9.50 4.06 14.59
CA ALA A 45 -8.81 3.11 15.46
C ALA A 45 -7.56 2.51 14.80
N SER A 46 -7.62 2.15 13.51
CA SER A 46 -6.44 1.71 12.75
C SER A 46 -5.37 2.79 12.61
N PHE A 47 -5.79 4.04 12.38
CA PHE A 47 -4.87 5.18 12.29
C PHE A 47 -4.09 5.39 13.60
N GLU A 48 -4.80 5.46 14.73
CA GLU A 48 -4.16 5.66 16.04
C GLU A 48 -3.27 4.48 16.43
N TYR A 49 -3.67 3.26 16.10
CA TYR A 49 -2.85 2.07 16.33
C TYR A 49 -1.56 2.10 15.51
N ALA A 50 -1.66 2.30 14.19
CA ALA A 50 -0.48 2.37 13.32
C ALA A 50 0.46 3.52 13.73
N LYS A 51 -0.08 4.70 14.04
CA LYS A 51 0.70 5.85 14.52
C LYS A 51 1.50 5.56 15.79
N LYS A 52 0.94 4.74 16.68
CA LYS A 52 1.59 4.34 17.93
C LYS A 52 2.68 3.30 17.71
N ILE A 53 2.46 2.37 16.78
CA ILE A 53 3.28 1.15 16.62
C ILE A 53 4.42 1.35 15.61
N THR A 54 4.13 1.98 14.48
CA THR A 54 5.05 2.12 13.36
C THR A 54 5.97 3.33 13.56
N PRO A 55 7.25 3.25 13.13
CA PRO A 55 8.12 4.42 13.07
C PRO A 55 7.49 5.60 12.30
N HIS A 56 7.91 6.83 12.62
CA HIS A 56 7.20 8.02 12.15
C HIS A 56 7.12 8.09 10.64
N GLU A 57 8.24 7.94 9.93
CA GLU A 57 8.26 8.07 8.47
C GLU A 57 7.59 6.87 7.80
N GLY A 58 7.69 5.67 8.38
CA GLY A 58 6.91 4.50 7.95
C GLY A 58 5.39 4.70 8.08
N PHE A 59 4.94 5.41 9.12
CA PHE A 59 3.54 5.78 9.27
C PHE A 59 3.10 6.83 8.25
N ILE A 60 3.91 7.86 7.99
CA ILE A 60 3.61 8.86 6.96
C ILE A 60 3.61 8.22 5.55
N HIS A 61 4.51 7.26 5.28
CA HIS A 61 4.48 6.41 4.09
C HIS A 61 3.13 5.69 3.93
N SER A 62 2.67 5.02 4.98
CA SER A 62 1.38 4.33 4.99
C SER A 62 0.19 5.24 4.64
N ILE A 63 0.24 6.51 5.09
CA ILE A 63 -0.75 7.53 4.73
C ILE A 63 -0.65 7.90 3.24
N ARG A 64 0.56 8.15 2.71
CA ARG A 64 0.75 8.43 1.28
C ARG A 64 0.26 7.28 0.41
N CYS A 65 0.55 6.03 0.78
CA CYS A 65 0.08 4.83 0.09
C CYS A 65 -1.45 4.81 -0.05
N TYR A 66 -2.19 5.16 1.01
CA TYR A 66 -3.65 5.26 0.92
C TYR A 66 -4.11 6.28 -0.12
N TYR A 67 -3.55 7.49 -0.10
CA TYR A 67 -3.94 8.54 -1.05
C TYR A 67 -3.51 8.23 -2.48
N PHE A 68 -2.34 7.62 -2.67
CA PHE A 68 -1.92 7.11 -3.98
C PHE A 68 -2.84 5.99 -4.48
N ALA A 69 -3.27 5.07 -3.61
CA ALA A 69 -4.24 4.04 -3.96
C ALA A 69 -5.56 4.66 -4.42
N LEU A 70 -6.08 5.69 -3.73
CA LEU A 70 -7.27 6.41 -4.19
C LEU A 70 -7.05 7.11 -5.53
N ALA A 71 -5.89 7.73 -5.75
CA ALA A 71 -5.58 8.36 -7.02
C ALA A 71 -5.51 7.34 -8.18
N ILE A 72 -4.86 6.19 -7.95
CA ILE A 72 -4.82 5.06 -8.90
C ILE A 72 -6.24 4.57 -9.21
N LEU A 73 -7.08 4.45 -8.18
CA LEU A 73 -8.46 4.00 -8.29
C LEU A 73 -9.30 4.95 -9.17
N HIS A 74 -9.10 6.26 -9.03
CA HIS A 74 -9.76 7.28 -9.86
C HIS A 74 -9.27 7.21 -11.33
N ASN A 75 -8.03 6.80 -11.55
CA ASN A 75 -7.33 6.98 -12.82
C ASN A 75 -7.41 5.80 -13.78
N GLY A 76 -8.54 5.08 -13.85
CA GLY A 76 -8.76 4.03 -14.84
C GLY A 76 -8.40 2.62 -14.38
N PHE A 77 -8.48 2.39 -13.07
CA PHE A 77 -8.41 1.06 -12.47
C PHE A 77 -9.48 0.11 -13.07
N PRO A 78 -9.20 -1.19 -13.24
CA PRO A 78 -10.12 -2.08 -13.95
C PRO A 78 -11.51 -2.21 -13.28
N SER A 79 -12.53 -2.22 -14.12
CA SER A 79 -13.94 -2.32 -13.76
C SER A 79 -14.72 -2.91 -14.92
N GLU A 80 -15.83 -3.58 -14.62
CA GLU A 80 -16.74 -4.17 -15.60
C GLU A 80 -16.09 -5.22 -16.52
N THR A 81 -15.03 -5.90 -16.06
CA THR A 81 -14.43 -6.99 -16.83
C THR A 81 -15.37 -8.19 -16.89
N PRO A 82 -15.68 -8.75 -18.08
CA PRO A 82 -16.60 -9.87 -18.19
C PRO A 82 -16.19 -11.08 -17.34
N GLY A 83 -17.12 -11.56 -16.51
CA GLY A 83 -16.91 -12.73 -15.65
C GLY A 83 -16.09 -12.47 -14.38
N VAL A 84 -15.76 -11.21 -14.08
CA VAL A 84 -15.06 -10.83 -12.84
C VAL A 84 -16.07 -10.27 -11.82
N PRO A 85 -16.14 -10.81 -10.58
CA PRO A 85 -16.95 -10.23 -9.53
C PRO A 85 -16.61 -8.76 -9.31
N GLN A 86 -17.62 -7.93 -9.01
CA GLN A 86 -17.43 -6.51 -8.78
C GLN A 86 -17.45 -6.20 -7.28
N ILE A 87 -16.68 -5.20 -6.87
CA ILE A 87 -16.67 -4.62 -5.52
C ILE A 87 -17.07 -3.15 -5.59
N THR A 88 -17.82 -2.64 -4.61
CA THR A 88 -18.23 -1.23 -4.59
C THR A 88 -17.06 -0.33 -4.20
N PHE A 89 -17.10 0.93 -4.61
CA PHE A 89 -16.10 1.93 -4.17
C PHE A 89 -16.05 2.05 -2.64
N GLU A 90 -17.20 2.10 -1.98
CA GLU A 90 -17.29 2.21 -0.51
C GLU A 90 -16.59 1.06 0.18
N GLU A 91 -16.87 -0.18 -0.25
CA GLU A 91 -16.25 -1.35 0.34
C GLU A 91 -14.75 -1.45 0.03
N LEU A 92 -14.35 -1.18 -1.21
CA LEU A 92 -12.94 -1.25 -1.62
C LEU A 92 -12.11 -0.18 -0.92
N SER A 93 -12.58 1.08 -0.90
CA SER A 93 -11.86 2.19 -0.25
C SER A 93 -11.68 1.97 1.26
N ARG A 94 -12.68 1.37 1.93
CA ARG A 94 -12.58 0.96 3.33
C ARG A 94 -11.50 -0.09 3.56
N ARG A 95 -11.49 -1.16 2.75
CA ARG A 95 -10.44 -2.21 2.86
C ARG A 95 -9.06 -1.65 2.55
N VAL A 96 -8.95 -0.80 1.53
CA VAL A 96 -7.70 -0.15 1.12
C VAL A 96 -7.17 0.76 2.22
N TYR A 97 -8.03 1.51 2.92
CA TYR A 97 -7.57 2.31 4.06
C TYR A 97 -6.91 1.43 5.12
N HIS A 98 -7.61 0.40 5.62
CA HIS A 98 -7.06 -0.47 6.66
C HIS A 98 -5.78 -1.17 6.19
N THR A 99 -5.75 -1.65 4.95
CA THR A 99 -4.56 -2.33 4.43
C THR A 99 -3.38 -1.37 4.32
N CYS A 100 -3.55 -0.17 3.76
CA CYS A 100 -2.46 0.81 3.63
C CYS A 100 -1.97 1.30 4.99
N ILE A 101 -2.87 1.62 5.92
CA ILE A 101 -2.50 2.14 7.24
C ILE A 101 -1.80 1.10 8.11
N LEU A 102 -2.12 -0.20 7.94
CA LEU A 102 -1.61 -1.27 8.81
C LEU A 102 -0.51 -2.14 8.18
N HIS A 103 -0.15 -1.96 6.90
CA HIS A 103 0.74 -2.92 6.23
C HIS A 103 2.14 -3.03 6.83
N ASP A 104 2.69 -1.91 7.33
CA ASP A 104 4.03 -1.82 7.89
C ASP A 104 4.05 -1.88 9.43
N LEU A 105 3.02 -2.41 10.08
CA LEU A 105 3.06 -2.65 11.54
C LEU A 105 4.26 -3.52 11.95
N GLY A 106 4.72 -4.41 11.07
CA GLY A 106 5.90 -5.24 11.31
C GLY A 106 7.22 -4.48 11.43
N TRP A 107 7.27 -3.21 11.00
CA TRP A 107 8.43 -2.31 11.15
C TRP A 107 8.56 -1.73 12.57
N THR A 108 7.63 -2.09 13.46
CA THR A 108 7.54 -1.61 14.83
C THR A 108 8.88 -1.52 15.58
N THR A 109 9.06 -0.38 16.23
CA THR A 109 10.17 -0.11 17.18
C THR A 109 9.66 0.06 18.61
N THR A 110 8.42 -0.31 18.88
CA THR A 110 7.84 -0.30 20.23
C THR A 110 8.10 -1.61 20.96
N ALA A 111 8.02 -1.60 22.29
CA ALA A 111 8.09 -2.84 23.08
C ALA A 111 6.93 -3.79 22.73
N GLU A 112 5.71 -3.25 22.62
CA GLU A 112 4.50 -3.98 22.25
C GLU A 112 4.68 -4.79 20.97
N GLY A 113 5.19 -4.17 19.90
CA GLY A 113 5.42 -4.89 18.65
C GLY A 113 6.65 -5.80 18.67
N ARG A 114 7.76 -5.40 19.30
CA ARG A 114 8.98 -6.24 19.32
C ARG A 114 8.87 -7.49 20.19
N GLU A 115 8.05 -7.45 21.23
CA GLU A 115 7.81 -8.58 22.14
C GLU A 115 6.63 -9.46 21.68
N HIS A 116 5.93 -9.04 20.63
CA HIS A 116 4.84 -9.81 20.05
C HIS A 116 5.34 -11.18 19.52
N GLY A 117 4.55 -12.24 19.71
CA GLY A 117 4.96 -13.61 19.39
C GLY A 117 5.28 -13.85 17.91
N ALA A 118 4.74 -13.02 17.01
CA ALA A 118 5.02 -13.07 15.58
C ALA A 118 6.26 -12.25 15.16
N ALA A 119 6.96 -11.55 16.06
CA ALA A 119 8.10 -10.68 15.72
C ALA A 119 9.30 -11.43 15.11
N ALA A 120 9.37 -12.76 15.31
CA ALA A 120 10.36 -13.63 14.70
C ALA A 120 10.07 -13.99 13.23
N MET A 121 8.86 -13.72 12.73
CA MET A 121 8.48 -13.89 11.31
C MET A 121 8.87 -12.65 10.50
N THR A 122 8.83 -12.74 9.17
CA THR A 122 9.01 -11.58 8.28
C THR A 122 8.03 -10.44 8.66
N PHE A 123 8.41 -9.19 8.44
CA PHE A 123 7.61 -8.03 8.85
C PHE A 123 6.21 -8.05 8.23
N GLU A 124 6.04 -8.63 7.05
CA GLU A 124 4.74 -8.77 6.38
C GLU A 124 3.82 -9.73 7.14
N LEU A 125 4.34 -10.88 7.60
CA LEU A 125 3.60 -11.82 8.43
C LEU A 125 3.36 -11.25 9.83
N HIS A 126 4.39 -10.66 10.43
CA HIS A 126 4.30 -10.03 11.74
C HIS A 126 3.23 -8.94 11.77
N GLY A 127 3.32 -7.99 10.83
CA GLY A 127 2.37 -6.89 10.70
C GLY A 127 0.97 -7.38 10.33
N GLY A 128 0.86 -8.39 9.47
CA GLY A 128 -0.43 -9.02 9.13
C GLY A 128 -1.14 -9.64 10.33
N ILE A 129 -0.40 -10.33 11.22
CA ILE A 129 -0.97 -10.92 12.44
C ILE A 129 -1.40 -9.81 13.41
N MET A 130 -0.56 -8.79 13.64
CA MET A 130 -0.93 -7.65 14.47
C MET A 130 -2.16 -6.91 13.93
N ALA A 131 -2.24 -6.73 12.61
CA ALA A 131 -3.39 -6.12 11.95
C ALA A 131 -4.66 -6.97 12.14
N TYR A 132 -4.56 -8.30 12.04
CA TYR A 132 -5.68 -9.21 12.28
C TYR A 132 -6.23 -9.05 13.71
N GLU A 133 -5.36 -9.09 14.71
CA GLU A 133 -5.74 -8.96 16.12
C GLU A 133 -6.37 -7.59 16.41
N HIS A 134 -5.76 -6.52 15.89
CA HIS A 134 -6.30 -5.17 16.00
C HIS A 134 -7.68 -5.04 15.36
N LEU A 135 -7.85 -5.48 14.12
CA LEU A 135 -9.13 -5.37 13.41
C LEU A 135 -10.23 -6.20 14.08
N HIS A 136 -9.89 -7.39 14.58
CA HIS A 136 -10.84 -8.23 15.32
C HIS A 136 -11.35 -7.55 16.60
N ALA A 137 -10.48 -6.79 17.29
CA ALA A 137 -10.85 -6.07 18.50
C ALA A 137 -11.53 -4.72 18.23
N ALA A 138 -11.06 -3.97 17.24
CA ALA A 138 -11.39 -2.55 17.06
C ALA A 138 -12.34 -2.25 15.89
N ALA A 139 -12.63 -3.24 15.04
CA ALA A 139 -13.47 -3.08 13.85
C ALA A 139 -14.54 -4.20 13.74
N PRO A 140 -15.45 -4.35 14.73
CA PRO A 140 -16.43 -5.43 14.76
C PRO A 140 -17.42 -5.43 13.59
N ASP A 141 -17.58 -4.29 12.90
CA ASP A 141 -18.43 -4.17 11.72
C ASP A 141 -17.80 -4.78 10.45
N LEU A 142 -16.49 -5.09 10.47
CA LEU A 142 -15.84 -5.81 9.39
C LEU A 142 -16.15 -7.30 9.50
N ASN A 143 -16.74 -7.86 8.45
CA ASN A 143 -16.99 -9.31 8.40
C ASN A 143 -15.68 -10.10 8.16
N THR A 144 -15.73 -11.41 8.39
CA THR A 144 -14.56 -12.30 8.24
C THR A 144 -13.92 -12.24 6.85
N GLN A 145 -14.69 -12.06 5.78
CA GLN A 145 -14.15 -11.95 4.43
C GLN A 145 -13.40 -10.63 4.22
N GLN A 146 -13.90 -9.53 4.79
CA GLN A 146 -13.24 -8.22 4.73
C GLN A 146 -11.93 -8.23 5.53
N VAL A 147 -11.95 -8.72 6.76
CA VAL A 147 -10.74 -8.87 7.59
C VAL A 147 -9.73 -9.80 6.91
N GLY A 148 -10.19 -10.94 6.38
CA GLY A 148 -9.35 -11.89 5.66
C GLY A 148 -8.67 -11.26 4.44
N ASP A 149 -9.40 -10.49 3.63
CA ASP A 149 -8.84 -9.79 2.46
C ASP A 149 -7.82 -8.72 2.87
N ILE A 150 -8.11 -7.92 3.91
CA ILE A 150 -7.17 -6.90 4.42
C ILE A 150 -5.86 -7.55 4.90
N VAL A 151 -5.96 -8.59 5.73
CA VAL A 151 -4.79 -9.26 6.32
C VAL A 151 -4.00 -10.01 5.26
N GLN A 152 -4.66 -10.72 4.35
CA GLN A 152 -3.99 -11.38 3.24
C GLN A 152 -3.31 -10.37 2.31
N SER A 153 -3.92 -9.20 2.09
CA SER A 153 -3.31 -8.12 1.30
C SER A 153 -2.04 -7.60 1.97
N ILE A 154 -2.05 -7.40 3.29
CA ILE A 154 -0.86 -7.00 4.07
C ILE A 154 0.23 -8.07 3.96
N VAL A 155 -0.08 -9.34 4.21
CA VAL A 155 0.93 -10.42 4.19
C VAL A 155 1.60 -10.55 2.81
N LEU A 156 0.88 -10.27 1.73
CA LEU A 156 1.35 -10.49 0.36
C LEU A 156 1.80 -9.21 -0.36
N HIS A 157 1.88 -8.06 0.32
CA HIS A 157 2.08 -6.78 -0.35
C HIS A 157 3.45 -6.60 -1.00
N THR A 158 4.46 -7.32 -0.50
CA THR A 158 5.82 -7.36 -1.08
C THR A 158 5.99 -8.50 -2.08
N SER A 159 4.96 -9.30 -2.32
CA SER A 159 5.02 -10.49 -3.19
C SER A 159 4.53 -10.19 -4.60
N GLU A 160 5.41 -10.41 -5.58
CA GLU A 160 5.09 -10.41 -7.01
C GLU A 160 4.85 -11.83 -7.52
N TRP A 161 3.77 -12.02 -8.28
CA TRP A 161 3.40 -13.33 -8.82
C TRP A 161 3.34 -13.27 -10.34
N SER A 162 3.95 -14.26 -11.00
CA SER A 162 3.96 -14.34 -12.46
C SER A 162 2.63 -14.79 -13.05
N THR A 163 1.76 -15.41 -12.26
CA THR A 163 0.45 -15.96 -12.66
C THR A 163 -0.58 -15.82 -11.54
N GLY A 164 -1.85 -16.11 -11.86
CA GLY A 164 -2.94 -16.11 -10.88
C GLY A 164 -3.63 -14.76 -10.71
N LYS A 165 -4.46 -14.66 -9.67
CA LYS A 165 -5.23 -13.45 -9.35
C LYS A 165 -4.96 -12.97 -7.94
N SER A 166 -5.05 -11.66 -7.76
CA SER A 166 -5.01 -10.97 -6.48
C SER A 166 -6.33 -10.22 -6.28
N SER A 167 -6.69 -9.93 -5.03
CA SER A 167 -7.80 -9.01 -4.77
C SER A 167 -7.45 -7.59 -5.21
N ALA A 168 -8.46 -6.78 -5.50
CA ALA A 168 -8.29 -5.36 -5.77
C ALA A 168 -7.55 -4.63 -4.64
N THR A 169 -7.88 -4.97 -3.38
CA THR A 169 -7.24 -4.46 -2.17
C THR A 169 -5.73 -4.68 -2.21
N LYS A 170 -5.29 -5.93 -2.45
CA LYS A 170 -3.86 -6.28 -2.55
C LYS A 170 -3.17 -5.52 -3.68
N VAL A 171 -3.78 -5.48 -4.87
CA VAL A 171 -3.17 -4.80 -6.03
C VAL A 171 -2.97 -3.31 -5.76
N LEU A 172 -3.95 -2.64 -5.17
CA LEU A 172 -3.85 -1.22 -4.82
C LEU A 172 -2.75 -0.96 -3.78
N LEU A 173 -2.65 -1.82 -2.76
CA LEU A 173 -1.56 -1.74 -1.77
C LEU A 173 -0.20 -1.90 -2.44
N CYS A 174 0.00 -2.95 -3.24
CA CYS A 174 1.28 -3.19 -3.93
C CYS A 174 1.69 -2.02 -4.84
N LEU A 175 0.76 -1.53 -5.67
CA LEU A 175 1.05 -0.44 -6.59
C LEU A 175 1.38 0.85 -5.83
N SER A 176 0.60 1.18 -4.79
CA SER A 176 0.79 2.41 -4.04
C SER A 176 2.05 2.40 -3.16
N ALA A 177 2.33 1.28 -2.47
CA ALA A 177 3.54 1.12 -1.67
C ALA A 177 4.80 1.14 -2.54
N LEU A 178 4.81 0.37 -3.64
CA LEU A 178 5.95 0.36 -4.55
C LEU A 178 6.14 1.72 -5.24
N PHE A 179 5.04 2.41 -5.58
CA PHE A 179 5.11 3.77 -6.12
C PHE A 179 5.70 4.75 -5.10
N ASP A 180 5.30 4.69 -3.82
CA ASP A 180 5.87 5.60 -2.82
C ASP A 180 7.35 5.29 -2.55
N VAL A 181 7.77 4.03 -2.64
CA VAL A 181 9.18 3.67 -2.45
C VAL A 181 10.04 4.07 -3.64
N CYS A 182 9.62 3.74 -4.87
CA CYS A 182 10.49 3.79 -6.05
C CYS A 182 10.09 4.90 -7.06
N GLY A 183 8.91 5.50 -6.94
CA GLY A 183 8.39 6.51 -7.85
C GLY A 183 7.98 5.97 -9.23
N TYR A 184 8.07 6.84 -10.25
CA TYR A 184 7.59 6.55 -11.62
C TYR A 184 8.37 5.46 -12.36
N ASP A 185 9.54 5.08 -11.87
CA ASP A 185 10.43 4.09 -12.47
C ASP A 185 10.42 2.74 -11.72
N ALA A 186 9.43 2.51 -10.85
CA ALA A 186 9.32 1.36 -9.95
C ALA A 186 9.57 -0.02 -10.58
N GLN A 187 9.11 -0.25 -11.82
CA GLN A 187 9.28 -1.48 -12.59
C GLN A 187 10.15 -1.26 -13.85
N GLY A 188 11.04 -0.27 -13.78
CA GLY A 188 11.85 0.22 -14.90
C GLY A 188 11.38 1.58 -15.43
N PRO A 189 12.14 2.21 -16.34
CA PRO A 189 11.92 3.59 -16.75
C PRO A 189 10.50 3.88 -17.24
N GLY A 190 9.82 4.82 -16.58
CA GLY A 190 8.48 5.30 -16.87
C GLY A 190 7.35 4.28 -16.67
N SER A 191 7.64 3.13 -16.05
CA SER A 191 6.67 2.03 -15.88
C SER A 191 5.40 2.45 -15.15
N PHE A 192 5.48 3.41 -14.22
CA PHE A 192 4.36 3.87 -13.40
C PHE A 192 3.80 5.23 -13.87
N ASN A 193 4.29 5.79 -14.98
CA ASN A 193 3.78 7.05 -15.56
C ASN A 193 2.25 7.07 -15.76
N PRO A 194 1.58 5.97 -16.15
CA PRO A 194 0.13 6.00 -16.36
C PRO A 194 -0.69 6.09 -15.07
N LEU A 195 -0.12 5.75 -13.91
CA LEU A 195 -0.88 5.52 -12.68
C LEU A 195 -1.44 6.82 -12.06
N ILE A 196 -0.58 7.83 -11.87
CA ILE A 196 -0.91 9.00 -11.07
C ILE A 196 -0.37 10.27 -11.72
N ASN A 197 -1.19 11.31 -11.76
CA ASN A 197 -0.80 12.63 -12.21
C ASN A 197 0.25 13.27 -11.28
N ARG A 198 1.29 13.88 -11.84
CA ARG A 198 2.38 14.50 -11.08
C ARG A 198 1.91 15.57 -10.10
N LYS A 199 0.94 16.39 -10.49
CA LYS A 199 0.39 17.43 -9.61
C LYS A 199 -0.34 16.84 -8.40
N THR A 200 -1.07 15.73 -8.58
CA THR A 200 -1.68 15.01 -7.46
C THR A 200 -0.62 14.48 -6.50
N VAL A 201 0.50 13.96 -7.02
CA VAL A 201 1.62 13.49 -6.19
C VAL A 201 2.23 14.65 -5.40
N GLN A 202 2.49 15.79 -6.03
CA GLN A 202 3.02 16.98 -5.35
C GLN A 202 2.11 17.46 -4.22
N GLU A 203 0.79 17.47 -4.42
CA GLU A 203 -0.15 17.88 -3.36
C GLU A 203 -0.15 16.89 -2.18
N ILE A 204 -0.06 15.59 -2.45
CA ILE A 204 0.03 14.55 -1.41
C ILE A 204 1.37 14.66 -0.65
N GLU A 205 2.50 14.78 -1.34
CA GLU A 205 3.82 14.92 -0.70
C GLU A 205 4.00 16.27 0.01
N LYS A 206 3.27 17.31 -0.40
CA LYS A 206 3.23 18.58 0.31
C LYS A 206 2.53 18.44 1.67
N GLU A 207 1.43 17.69 1.72
CA GLU A 207 0.70 17.46 2.97
C GLU A 207 1.39 16.43 3.87
N TYR A 208 1.97 15.39 3.26
CA TYR A 208 2.65 14.29 3.93
C TYR A 208 4.08 14.13 3.39
N PRO A 209 5.01 15.03 3.76
CA PRO A 209 6.38 15.00 3.27
C PRO A 209 7.07 13.66 3.48
N ARG A 210 8.00 13.31 2.58
CA ARG A 210 8.81 12.09 2.71
C ARG A 210 9.76 12.12 3.90
N GLY A 211 10.12 13.31 4.39
CA GLY A 211 11.04 13.47 5.52
C GLY A 211 12.30 12.62 5.36
N ASP A 212 12.63 11.87 6.41
CA ASP A 212 13.76 10.94 6.43
C ASP A 212 13.36 9.49 6.03
N PHE A 213 12.21 9.29 5.37
CA PHE A 213 11.69 7.97 5.01
C PHE A 213 12.72 7.05 4.34
N ALA A 214 13.51 7.57 3.40
CA ALA A 214 14.49 6.75 2.72
C ALA A 214 15.60 6.24 3.67
N THR A 215 15.97 7.03 4.68
CA THR A 215 16.94 6.62 5.69
C THR A 215 16.30 5.63 6.67
N GLU A 216 15.17 6.00 7.29
CA GLU A 216 14.48 5.15 8.28
C GLU A 216 14.05 3.81 7.67
N GLY A 217 13.41 3.84 6.50
CA GLY A 217 12.98 2.64 5.78
C GLY A 217 14.15 1.75 5.36
N THR A 218 15.23 2.32 4.83
CA THR A 218 16.42 1.53 4.45
C THR A 218 17.06 0.87 5.68
N GLU A 219 17.11 1.55 6.83
CA GLU A 219 17.65 0.98 8.07
C GLU A 219 16.78 -0.17 8.61
N VAL A 220 15.45 0.02 8.63
CA VAL A 220 14.50 -1.02 9.01
C VAL A 220 14.65 -2.25 8.12
N LEU A 221 14.68 -2.05 6.80
CA LEU A 221 14.77 -3.16 5.84
C LEU A 221 16.12 -3.87 5.89
N LYS A 222 17.24 -3.15 6.03
CA LYS A 222 18.56 -3.77 6.22
C LYS A 222 18.57 -4.68 7.45
N ARG A 223 18.07 -4.18 8.57
CA ARG A 223 17.95 -4.97 9.80
C ARG A 223 17.08 -6.20 9.59
N GLU A 224 15.96 -6.05 8.88
CA GLU A 224 15.06 -7.16 8.58
C GLU A 224 15.76 -8.24 7.76
N PHE A 225 16.48 -7.87 6.70
CA PHE A 225 17.24 -8.82 5.87
C PHE A 225 18.40 -9.50 6.63
N GLU A 226 19.04 -8.79 7.57
CA GLU A 226 20.11 -9.34 8.41
C GLU A 226 19.58 -10.34 9.45
N LEU A 227 18.46 -10.02 10.11
CA LEU A 227 17.88 -10.85 11.16
C LEU A 227 17.04 -12.00 10.60
N LYS A 228 16.44 -11.81 9.43
CA LYS A 228 15.49 -12.73 8.80
C LYS A 228 15.86 -12.91 7.32
N PRO A 229 16.87 -13.73 7.00
CA PRO A 229 17.32 -13.95 5.62
C PRO A 229 16.25 -14.56 4.69
N ASP A 230 15.17 -15.08 5.26
CA ASP A 230 13.97 -15.60 4.60
C ASP A 230 12.81 -14.58 4.53
N CYS A 231 13.10 -13.29 4.76
CA CYS A 231 12.14 -12.20 4.61
C CYS A 231 11.48 -12.20 3.21
N LEU A 232 10.15 -12.06 3.16
CA LEU A 232 9.38 -12.15 1.91
C LEU A 232 9.82 -11.08 0.89
N LEU A 233 10.02 -9.84 1.34
CA LEU A 233 10.57 -8.76 0.50
C LEU A 233 11.95 -9.10 -0.08
N GLY A 234 12.74 -9.93 0.59
CA GLY A 234 14.05 -10.37 0.07
C GLY A 234 13.95 -11.21 -1.22
N HIS A 235 12.75 -11.72 -1.53
CA HIS A 235 12.44 -12.40 -2.79
C HIS A 235 11.91 -11.45 -3.88
N LEU A 236 11.64 -10.19 -3.53
CA LEU A 236 11.26 -9.14 -4.47
C LEU A 236 12.51 -8.57 -5.14
N HIS A 237 12.54 -8.61 -6.48
CA HIS A 237 13.71 -8.32 -7.30
C HIS A 237 14.89 -9.26 -7.03
N ALA A 238 15.85 -9.34 -7.96
CA ALA A 238 16.84 -10.41 -7.95
C ALA A 238 17.75 -10.43 -6.70
N ARG A 239 17.84 -9.33 -5.94
CA ARG A 239 18.58 -9.20 -4.66
C ARG A 239 18.03 -8.08 -3.75
N PRO A 240 18.05 -8.24 -2.40
CA PRO A 240 17.71 -7.18 -1.45
C PRO A 240 18.46 -5.86 -1.67
N ASP A 241 19.76 -5.91 -2.02
CA ASP A 241 20.58 -4.72 -2.28
C ASP A 241 20.09 -3.90 -3.48
N GLU A 242 19.45 -4.53 -4.46
CA GLU A 242 18.88 -3.82 -5.61
C GLU A 242 17.63 -3.05 -5.19
N PHE A 243 16.78 -3.66 -4.35
CA PHE A 243 15.61 -2.98 -3.79
C PHE A 243 16.00 -1.75 -2.95
N LEU A 244 16.99 -1.89 -2.06
CA LEU A 244 17.46 -0.76 -1.23
C LEU A 244 18.03 0.39 -2.07
N LYS A 245 18.58 0.12 -3.25
CA LYS A 245 19.04 1.16 -4.19
C LYS A 245 17.89 1.84 -4.93
N ALA A 246 16.76 1.16 -5.09
CA ALA A 246 15.57 1.69 -5.72
C ALA A 246 14.77 2.61 -4.78
N VAL A 247 14.97 2.51 -3.45
CA VAL A 247 14.37 3.41 -2.47
C VAL A 247 14.74 4.86 -2.77
N ARG A 248 13.72 5.66 -3.10
CA ARG A 248 13.89 7.03 -3.53
C ARG A 248 14.09 7.96 -2.34
N LYS A 249 15.21 8.69 -2.36
CA LYS A 249 15.62 9.66 -1.33
C LYS A 249 14.95 11.02 -1.49
N GLU A 250 14.77 11.44 -2.73
CA GLU A 250 14.15 12.71 -3.09
C GLU A 250 12.62 12.58 -3.19
N PRO A 251 11.88 13.71 -3.16
CA PRO A 251 10.47 13.76 -3.54
C PRO A 251 10.19 13.02 -4.86
N ILE A 252 9.01 12.40 -4.98
CA ILE A 252 8.64 11.64 -6.18
C ILE A 252 8.50 12.58 -7.37
N VAL A 253 7.99 13.78 -7.14
CA VAL A 253 7.96 14.86 -8.13
C VAL A 253 8.75 16.03 -7.56
N PRO A 254 9.75 16.55 -8.27
CA PRO A 254 10.45 17.77 -7.87
C PRO A 254 9.48 18.93 -7.62
N LEU A 255 9.81 19.79 -6.67
CA LEU A 255 8.96 20.95 -6.30
C LEU A 255 8.86 22.02 -7.40
N ASP A 256 9.73 21.94 -8.40
CA ASP A 256 9.90 22.87 -9.52
C ASP A 256 9.37 22.34 -10.86
N GLU A 257 8.79 21.13 -10.90
CA GLU A 257 8.10 20.56 -12.07
C GLU A 257 6.61 20.97 -12.12
#